data_AF-A0A2N3BNL0-F1
#
_entry.id   AF-A0A2N3BNL0-F1
#
_cell.length_a   1.000
_cell.length_b   1.000
_cell.length_c   1.000
_cell.angle_alpha   90.00
_cell.angle_beta   90.00
_cell.angle_gamma   90.00
#
_symmetry.space_group_name_H-M   'P 1'
#
loop_
_entity.id
_entity.type
_entity.pdbx_description
1 polymer ?
#
loop_
_entity_poly.entity_id
_entity_poly.type
_entity_poly.pdbx_seq_one_letter_code
_entity_poly.pdbx_strand_id
1 'polypeptide(L)'
;MTKSARTLVLVTMSALVLPVAAEAYIGPGVGAGAIAAVLGVIGSIFLAIFAVLYYPIKRALKRRRKPAGDDARGDVPAAGPQAGE
;
A
#
# COMPACT_ATOMS: atom_id res chain seq x y z
N MET A 1 -56.99 12.46 37.71
CA MET A 1 -56.29 12.35 36.40
C MET A 1 -55.24 13.44 36.14
N THR A 2 -55.28 14.60 36.80
CA THR A 2 -54.36 15.73 36.52
C THR A 2 -52.94 15.56 37.07
N LYS A 3 -52.77 14.82 38.18
CA LYS A 3 -51.45 14.56 38.79
C LYS A 3 -50.56 13.73 37.86
N SER A 4 -51.09 12.66 37.27
CA SER A 4 -50.36 11.79 36.34
C SER A 4 -49.96 12.52 35.05
N ALA A 5 -50.82 13.40 34.54
CA ALA A 5 -50.50 14.23 33.39
C ALA A 5 -49.36 15.22 33.69
N ARG A 6 -49.39 15.86 34.88
CA ARG A 6 -48.31 16.75 35.32
C ARG A 6 -47.00 16.00 35.53
N THR A 7 -47.04 14.79 36.10
CA THR A 7 -45.85 13.94 36.23
C THR A 7 -45.29 13.55 34.87
N LEU A 8 -46.15 13.20 33.90
CA LEU A 8 -45.72 12.88 32.55
C LEU A 8 -45.04 14.07 31.87
N VAL A 9 -45.65 15.26 31.95
CA VAL A 9 -45.08 16.49 31.39
C VAL A 9 -43.73 16.83 32.04
N LEU A 10 -43.62 16.67 33.36
CA LEU A 10 -42.36 16.91 34.07
C LEU A 10 -41.27 15.91 33.66
N VAL A 11 -41.60 14.62 33.52
CA VAL A 11 -40.65 13.59 33.06
C VAL A 11 -40.20 13.86 31.63
N THR A 12 -41.12 14.21 30.73
CA THR A 12 -40.79 14.56 29.35
C THR A 12 -39.92 15.80 29.27
N MET A 13 -40.24 16.84 30.04
CA MET A 13 -39.42 18.06 30.14
C MET A 13 -38.02 17.76 30.68
N SER A 14 -37.90 16.92 31.72
CA SER A 14 -36.60 16.51 32.25
C SER A 14 -35.77 15.71 31.24
N ALA A 15 -36.40 14.84 30.44
CA ALA A 15 -35.71 14.07 29.40
C ALA A 15 -35.18 14.95 28.25
N LEU A 16 -35.83 16.09 27.97
CA LEU A 16 -35.40 17.05 26.94
C LEU A 16 -34.16 17.87 27.32
N VAL A 17 -33.83 17.94 28.61
CA VAL A 17 -32.64 18.65 29.12
C VAL A 17 -31.48 17.68 29.39
N LEU A 18 -31.59 16.41 28.97
CA LEU A 18 -30.45 15.50 29.02
C LEU A 18 -29.33 16.08 28.15
N PRO A 19 -28.11 16.23 28.69
CA PRO A 19 -26.99 16.71 27.91
C PRO A 19 -26.76 15.73 26.78
N VAL A 20 -26.93 16.18 25.54
CA VAL A 20 -26.43 15.45 24.37
C VAL A 20 -24.93 15.34 24.60
N ALA A 21 -24.45 14.14 24.90
CA ALA A 21 -23.05 13.91 25.21
C ALA A 21 -22.20 14.60 24.14
N ALA A 22 -21.28 15.46 24.56
CA ALA A 22 -20.38 16.11 23.64
C ALA A 22 -19.52 15.01 22.99
N GLU A 23 -19.86 14.62 21.77
CA GLU A 23 -19.13 13.68 20.88
C GLU A 23 -17.76 14.25 20.45
N ALA A 24 -17.18 15.14 21.26
CA ALA A 24 -15.84 15.67 21.08
C ALA A 24 -14.77 14.70 21.62
N TYR A 25 -15.17 13.71 22.44
CA TYR A 25 -14.29 12.64 22.89
C TYR A 25 -14.43 11.42 22.00
N ILE A 26 -13.81 11.47 20.82
CA ILE A 26 -13.40 10.26 20.12
C ILE A 26 -12.41 9.57 21.08
N GLY A 27 -12.85 8.51 21.76
CA GLY A 27 -12.02 7.79 22.71
C GLY A 27 -10.70 7.35 22.06
N PRO A 28 -9.61 7.21 22.84
CA PRO A 28 -8.25 7.01 22.32
C PRO A 28 -8.15 5.81 21.37
N GLY A 29 -9.00 4.79 21.54
CA GLY A 29 -9.07 3.63 20.65
C GLY A 29 -9.54 3.94 19.22
N VAL A 30 -10.54 4.82 19.05
CA VAL A 30 -11.05 5.18 17.72
C VAL A 30 -10.05 6.08 16.99
N GLY A 31 -9.43 7.02 17.70
CA GLY A 31 -8.36 7.85 17.14
C GLY A 31 -7.13 7.04 16.73
N ALA A 32 -6.68 6.12 17.59
CA ALA A 32 -5.58 5.21 17.28
C ALA A 32 -5.91 4.28 16.09
N GLY A 33 -7.15 3.77 16.03
CA GLY A 33 -7.63 2.95 14.91
C GLY A 33 -7.62 3.70 13.58
N ALA A 34 -8.08 4.96 13.57
CA ALA A 34 -8.05 5.80 12.38
C ALA A 34 -6.60 6.05 11.90
N ILE A 35 -5.68 6.37 12.81
CA ILE A 35 -4.25 6.55 12.49
C ILE A 35 -3.66 5.25 11.92
N ALA A 36 -3.91 4.11 12.56
CA ALA A 36 -3.42 2.81 12.09
C ALA A 36 -3.96 2.46 10.69
N ALA A 37 -5.24 2.73 10.42
CA ALA A 37 -5.83 2.52 9.10
C ALA A 37 -5.16 3.39 8.02
N VAL A 38 -4.96 4.68 8.30
CA VAL A 38 -4.28 5.60 7.36
C VAL A 38 -2.86 5.13 7.07
N LEU A 39 -2.08 4.81 8.11
CA LEU A 39 -0.72 4.30 7.94
C LEU A 39 -0.69 2.95 7.20
N GLY A 40 -1.66 2.07 7.47
CA GLY A 40 -1.81 0.80 6.78
C GLY A 40 -2.07 0.96 5.29
N VAL A 41 -2.98 1.87 4.92
CA VAL A 41 -3.26 2.19 3.51
C VAL A 41 -2.03 2.77 2.83
N ILE A 42 -1.38 3.76 3.42
CA ILE A 42 -0.15 4.36 2.87
C ILE A 42 0.94 3.30 2.70
N GLY A 43 1.18 2.47 3.72
CA GLY A 43 2.13 1.37 3.67
C GLY A 43 1.82 0.35 2.58
N SER A 44 0.53 0.01 2.38
CA SER A 44 0.09 -0.91 1.34
C SER A 44 0.33 -0.37 -0.07
N ILE A 45 0.18 0.95 -0.27
CA ILE A 45 0.45 1.60 -1.55
C ILE A 45 1.94 1.47 -1.89
N PHE A 46 2.83 1.79 -0.94
CA PHE A 46 4.26 1.61 -1.14
C PHE A 46 4.61 0.15 -1.43
N LEU A 47 4.03 -0.79 -0.67
CA LEU A 47 4.28 -2.21 -0.87
C LEU A 47 3.82 -2.68 -2.26
N ALA A 48 2.65 -2.22 -2.73
CA ALA A 48 2.14 -2.53 -4.06
C ALA A 48 3.06 -2.00 -5.16
N ILE A 49 3.54 -0.76 -5.02
CA ILE A 49 4.53 -0.14 -5.92
C ILE A 49 5.80 -1.00 -5.96
N PHE A 50 6.37 -1.33 -4.80
CA PHE A 50 7.57 -2.17 -4.71
C PHE A 50 7.36 -3.55 -5.35
N ALA A 51 6.23 -4.21 -5.09
CA ALA A 51 5.91 -5.52 -5.65
C ALA A 51 5.86 -5.49 -7.18
N VAL A 52 5.23 -4.48 -7.77
CA VAL A 52 5.12 -4.32 -9.22
C VAL A 52 6.45 -3.93 -9.86
N LEU A 53 7.21 -3.01 -9.25
CA LEU A 53 8.48 -2.50 -9.79
C LEU A 53 9.66 -3.46 -9.62
N TYR A 54 9.63 -4.35 -8.62
CA TYR A 54 10.75 -5.25 -8.33
C TYR A 54 11.10 -6.15 -9.52
N TYR A 55 10.09 -6.79 -10.13
CA TYR A 55 10.30 -7.72 -11.25
C TYR A 55 10.90 -7.06 -12.52
N PRO A 56 10.34 -5.97 -13.07
CA PRO A 56 10.88 -5.34 -14.27
C PRO A 56 12.29 -4.80 -14.05
N ILE A 57 12.57 -4.17 -12.90
CA ILE A 57 13.91 -3.65 -12.57
C ILE A 57 14.93 -4.80 -12.51
N LYS A 58 14.61 -5.87 -11.77
CA LYS A 58 15.48 -7.04 -11.67
C LYS A 58 15.74 -7.69 -13.03
N ARG A 59 14.70 -7.78 -13.88
CA ARG A 59 14.81 -8.35 -15.24
C ARG A 59 15.70 -7.49 -16.14
N ALA A 60 15.54 -6.18 -16.12
CA ALA A 60 16.35 -5.25 -16.91
C ALA A 60 17.82 -5.28 -16.48
N LEU A 61 18.09 -5.33 -15.17
CA LEU A 61 19.45 -5.41 -14.65
C LEU A 61 20.17 -6.70 -15.06
N LYS A 62 19.46 -7.85 -15.10
CA LYS A 62 20.03 -9.12 -15.54
C LYS A 62 20.43 -9.11 -17.03
N ARG A 63 19.67 -8.42 -17.89
CA ARG A 63 19.98 -8.30 -19.33
C ARG A 63 21.26 -7.52 -19.60
N ARG A 64 21.54 -6.49 -18.79
CA ARG A 64 22.76 -5.66 -18.93
C ARG A 64 24.04 -6.37 -18.45
N ARG A 65 23.92 -7.51 -17.77
CA ARG A 65 25.06 -8.30 -17.27
C ARG A 65 25.55 -9.39 -18.23
N LYS A 66 24.91 -9.59 -19.38
CA LYS A 66 25.49 -10.44 -20.43
C LYS A 66 26.57 -9.62 -21.15
N PRO A 67 27.85 -10.01 -21.12
CA PRO A 67 28.86 -9.34 -21.92
C PRO A 67 28.52 -9.54 -23.39
N ALA A 68 28.34 -8.44 -24.12
CA ALA A 68 28.40 -8.44 -25.57
C ALA A 68 29.88 -8.57 -25.95
N GLY A 69 30.35 -9.80 -26.15
CA GLY A 69 31.77 -10.02 -26.37
C GLY A 69 32.13 -11.48 -26.48
N ASP A 70 31.49 -12.20 -27.41
CA ASP A 70 32.03 -13.48 -27.90
C ASP A 70 31.66 -13.78 -29.37
N ASP A 71 31.20 -12.77 -30.13
CA ASP A 71 30.83 -12.93 -31.54
C ASP A 71 31.90 -12.37 -32.51
N ALA A 72 33.09 -11.98 -32.01
CA ALA A 72 34.16 -11.35 -32.82
C ALA A 72 35.38 -12.26 -33.10
N ARG A 73 35.24 -13.58 -32.96
CA ARG A 73 36.31 -14.57 -33.25
C ARG A 73 35.84 -15.75 -34.11
N GLY A 74 35.09 -15.46 -35.17
CA GLY A 74 34.66 -16.48 -36.15
C GLY A 74 35.40 -16.45 -37.49
N ASP A 75 36.00 -15.33 -37.87
CA ASP A 75 36.27 -15.06 -39.30
C ASP A 75 37.76 -14.74 -39.59
N VAL A 76 38.69 -15.67 -39.37
CA VAL A 76 40.00 -15.66 -40.06
C VAL A 76 40.60 -17.07 -40.10
N PRO A 77 41.40 -17.43 -41.12
CA PRO A 77 41.01 -17.82 -42.47
C PRO A 77 41.35 -19.31 -42.72
N ALA A 78 40.81 -19.89 -43.78
CA ALA A 78 41.10 -21.25 -44.23
C ALA A 78 42.61 -21.52 -44.31
N ALA A 79 43.11 -22.36 -43.39
CA ALA A 79 44.40 -23.01 -43.53
C ALA A 79 44.29 -24.02 -44.67
N GLY A 80 45.05 -23.78 -45.75
CA GLY A 80 45.29 -24.78 -46.78
C GLY A 80 46.74 -24.69 -47.25
N PRO A 81 47.67 -25.46 -46.66
CA PRO A 81 48.92 -25.78 -47.33
C PRO A 81 48.62 -26.92 -48.32
N GLN A 82 48.36 -26.56 -49.58
CA GLN A 82 48.50 -27.47 -50.72
C GLN A 82 49.54 -26.86 -51.65
N ALA A 83 50.78 -27.32 -51.55
CA ALA A 83 51.76 -27.38 -52.64
C ALA A 83 53.08 -27.93 -52.09
N GLY A 84 53.58 -29.00 -52.70
CA GLY A 84 54.94 -29.48 -52.46
C GLY A 84 55.05 -30.99 -52.65
N GLU A 85 55.24 -31.38 -53.91
CA GLU A 85 55.76 -32.68 -54.35
C GLU A 85 57.17 -32.95 -53.83
#